data_AF-A0A1Q3V5W0-F1
#
_entry.id   AF-A0A1Q3V5W0-F1
#
_cell.length_a   1.000
_cell.length_b   1.000
_cell.length_c   1.000
_cell.angle_alpha   90.00
_cell.angle_beta   90.00
_cell.angle_gamma   90.00
#
_symmetry.space_group_name_H-M   'P 1'
#
loop_
_entity.id
_entity.type
_entity.pdbx_description
1 polymer ?
#
loop_
_entity_poly.entity_id
_entity_poly.type
_entity_poly.pdbx_seq_one_letter_code
_entity_poly.pdbx_strand_id
1 'polypeptide(L)'
;MRGSFINWGCAGPALIYLSVAMGIVAGAITLAHRAHHIGSTTPTGLSILPDDALTRELVRCQSLGRRAEDDAGCIAAWAENRRRFFNSPDKGSHP
;
A
#
# COMPACT_ATOMS: atom_id res chain seq x y z
N MET A 1 -47.81 22.79 3.66
CA MET A 1 -47.09 23.53 2.60
C MET A 1 -46.28 24.65 3.24
N ARG A 2 -44.98 24.46 3.46
CA ARG A 2 -44.01 25.58 3.59
C ARG A 2 -42.69 25.04 3.07
N GLY A 3 -42.33 25.52 1.88
CA GLY A 3 -41.24 25.01 1.07
C GLY A 3 -39.92 25.13 1.81
N SER A 4 -39.11 24.08 1.66
CA SER A 4 -37.70 24.14 2.00
C SER A 4 -37.07 25.22 1.12
N PHE A 5 -36.79 26.38 1.70
CA PHE A 5 -35.92 27.39 1.10
C PHE A 5 -34.49 26.87 1.17
N ILE A 6 -34.21 25.79 0.44
CA ILE A 6 -32.87 25.34 0.10
C ILE A 6 -32.28 26.51 -0.67
N ASN A 7 -31.36 27.23 -0.03
CA ASN A 7 -30.59 28.30 -0.65
C ASN A 7 -29.70 27.66 -1.74
N TRP A 8 -30.28 27.48 -2.92
CA TRP A 8 -29.70 26.78 -4.07
C TRP A 8 -28.43 27.48 -4.60
N GLY A 9 -28.22 28.76 -4.24
CA GLY A 9 -27.01 29.50 -4.58
C GLY A 9 -25.74 29.00 -3.87
N CYS A 10 -25.86 28.41 -2.67
CA CYS A 10 -24.71 27.89 -1.90
C CYS A 10 -24.60 26.36 -1.92
N ALA A 11 -25.71 25.66 -2.19
CA ALA A 11 -25.74 24.19 -2.19
C ALA A 11 -24.95 23.57 -3.36
N GLY A 12 -24.95 24.23 -4.53
CA GLY A 12 -24.22 23.78 -5.71
C GLY A 12 -22.71 23.57 -5.47
N PRO A 13 -21.95 24.62 -5.08
CA PRO A 13 -20.52 24.48 -4.84
C PRO A 13 -20.23 23.53 -3.67
N ALA A 14 -21.04 23.56 -2.61
CA ALA A 14 -20.87 22.63 -1.48
C ALA A 14 -20.97 21.16 -1.90
N LEU A 15 -21.93 20.82 -2.78
CA LEU A 15 -22.07 19.45 -3.30
C LEU A 15 -20.89 19.05 -4.19
N ILE A 16 -20.35 19.97 -4.99
CA ILE A 16 -19.16 19.72 -5.81
C ILE A 16 -17.93 19.46 -4.93
N TYR A 17 -17.71 20.27 -3.90
CA TYR A 17 -16.59 20.04 -2.98
C TYR A 17 -16.72 18.71 -2.23
N LEU A 18 -17.93 18.36 -1.80
CA LEU A 18 -18.20 17.07 -1.15
C LEU A 18 -17.95 15.89 -2.10
N SER A 19 -18.39 15.97 -3.37
CA SER A 19 -18.16 14.88 -4.33
C SER A 19 -16.67 14.70 -4.65
N VAL A 20 -15.93 15.81 -4.82
CA VAL A 20 -14.47 15.77 -5.05
C VAL A 20 -13.74 15.19 -3.85
N ALA A 21 -14.05 15.65 -2.63
CA ALA A 21 -13.44 15.12 -1.41
C ALA A 21 -13.70 13.61 -1.26
N MET A 22 -14.94 13.17 -1.51
CA MET A 22 -15.29 11.75 -1.47
C MET A 22 -14.56 10.94 -2.54
N GLY A 23 -14.41 11.48 -3.75
CA GLY A 23 -13.66 10.86 -4.84
C GLY A 23 -12.18 10.67 -4.50
N ILE A 24 -11.54 11.66 -3.88
CA ILE A 24 -10.15 11.57 -3.42
C ILE A 24 -10.01 10.48 -2.37
N VAL A 25 -10.88 10.45 -1.35
CA VAL A 25 -10.85 9.43 -0.29
C VAL A 25 -11.07 8.03 -0.86
N ALA A 26 -12.07 7.85 -1.72
CA ALA A 26 -12.35 6.58 -2.37
C ALA A 26 -11.18 6.11 -3.26
N GLY A 27 -10.55 7.04 -4.00
CA GLY A 27 -9.37 6.77 -4.80
C GLY A 27 -8.18 6.32 -3.94
N ALA A 28 -7.93 7.01 -2.83
CA ALA A 28 -6.88 6.65 -1.88
C ALA A 28 -7.11 5.26 -1.28
N ILE A 29 -8.34 4.95 -0.85
CA ILE A 29 -8.71 3.62 -0.33
C ILE A 29 -8.55 2.56 -1.42
N THR A 30 -8.98 2.83 -2.65
CA THR A 30 -8.85 1.88 -3.77
C THR A 30 -7.39 1.58 -4.08
N LEU A 31 -6.52 2.60 -4.07
CA LEU A 31 -5.10 2.43 -4.29
C LEU A 31 -4.43 1.66 -3.15
N ALA A 32 -4.75 1.99 -1.90
CA ALA A 32 -4.26 1.27 -0.74
C ALA A 32 -4.71 -0.20 -0.75
N HIS A 33 -5.97 -0.45 -1.07
CA HIS A 33 -6.51 -1.80 -1.18
C HIS A 33 -5.82 -2.58 -2.30
N ARG A 34 -5.59 -1.96 -3.46
CA ARG A 34 -4.78 -2.58 -4.53
C ARG A 34 -3.35 -2.86 -4.08
N ALA A 35 -2.71 -1.96 -3.34
CA ALA A 35 -1.37 -2.21 -2.80
C ALA A 35 -1.35 -3.42 -1.85
N HIS A 36 -2.37 -3.57 -1.00
CA HIS A 36 -2.54 -4.75 -0.16
C HIS A 36 -2.79 -6.03 -0.97
N HIS A 37 -3.59 -5.97 -2.03
CA HIS A 37 -3.84 -7.12 -2.91
C HIS A 37 -2.64 -7.47 -3.79
N ILE A 38 -1.86 -6.50 -4.26
CA ILE A 38 -0.61 -6.75 -5.00
C ILE A 38 0.42 -7.44 -4.09
N GLY A 39 0.39 -7.20 -2.78
CA GLY A 39 1.16 -7.97 -1.79
C GLY A 39 0.78 -9.45 -1.71
N SER A 40 -0.38 -9.86 -2.24
CA SER A 40 -0.80 -11.27 -2.34
C SER A 40 -0.48 -11.92 -3.69
N THR A 41 -0.06 -11.13 -4.69
CA THR A 41 0.48 -11.66 -5.94
C THR A 41 1.98 -11.85 -5.76
N THR A 42 2.38 -12.95 -5.14
CA THR A 42 3.77 -13.42 -5.15
C THR A 42 4.30 -13.34 -6.59
N PRO A 43 5.36 -12.56 -6.88
CA PRO A 43 6.09 -12.74 -8.12
C PRO A 43 6.70 -14.14 -8.04
N THR A 44 6.05 -15.11 -8.68
CA THR A 44 6.60 -16.44 -8.91
C THR A 44 7.75 -16.28 -9.89
N GLY A 45 8.91 -15.91 -9.36
CA GLY A 45 10.09 -15.65 -10.16
C GLY A 45 11.23 -15.15 -9.29
N LEU A 46 11.99 -16.11 -8.76
CA LEU A 46 13.33 -15.96 -8.18
C LEU A 46 13.41 -15.65 -6.68
N SER A 47 13.55 -16.72 -5.88
CA SER A 47 14.66 -16.80 -4.93
C SER A 47 14.91 -18.25 -4.54
N ILE A 48 16.08 -18.77 -4.94
CA ILE A 48 16.54 -20.10 -4.57
C ILE A 48 17.05 -19.99 -3.13
N LEU A 49 16.21 -20.41 -2.17
CA LEU A 49 16.54 -20.97 -0.86
C LEU A 49 17.69 -20.28 -0.10
N PRO A 50 17.44 -19.10 0.49
CA PRO A 50 17.27 -18.94 1.95
C PRO A 50 16.07 -18.03 2.29
N ASP A 51 15.00 -18.16 1.52
CA ASP A 51 13.90 -17.19 1.45
C ASP A 51 12.76 -17.45 2.44
N ASP A 52 12.67 -18.63 3.05
CA ASP A 52 11.56 -19.00 3.91
C ASP A 52 11.63 -18.31 5.28
N ALA A 53 12.82 -18.12 5.86
CA ALA A 53 12.97 -17.45 7.16
C ALA A 53 12.79 -15.93 7.05
N LEU A 54 13.43 -15.29 6.06
CA LEU A 54 13.30 -13.85 5.84
C LEU A 54 11.86 -13.48 5.41
N THR A 55 11.25 -14.27 4.52
CA THR A 55 9.86 -14.02 4.11
C THR A 55 8.88 -14.21 5.27
N ARG A 56 9.07 -15.25 6.11
CA ARG A 56 8.24 -15.43 7.32
C ARG A 56 8.36 -14.24 8.26
N GLU A 57 9.56 -13.70 8.42
CA GLU A 57 9.79 -12.53 9.26
C GLU A 57 9.17 -11.26 8.68
N LEU A 58 9.27 -11.05 7.36
CA LEU A 58 8.59 -9.94 6.68
C LEU A 58 7.07 -10.03 6.81
N VAL A 59 6.49 -11.22 6.69
CA VAL A 59 5.04 -11.45 6.92
C VAL A 59 4.66 -11.15 8.36
N ARG A 60 5.47 -11.59 9.34
CA ARG A 60 5.27 -11.27 10.76
C ARG A 60 5.28 -9.75 10.96
N CYS A 61 6.27 -9.06 10.42
CA CYS A 61 6.40 -7.61 10.52
C CYS A 61 5.27 -6.85 9.83
N GLN A 62 4.77 -7.34 8.69
CA GLN A 62 3.61 -6.75 8.02
C GLN A 62 2.33 -6.88 8.87
N SER A 63 2.16 -8.00 9.58
CA SER A 63 1.00 -8.22 10.46
C SER A 63 0.97 -7.30 11.69
N LEU A 64 2.14 -6.80 12.12
CA LEU A 64 2.28 -5.87 13.23
C LEU A 64 1.88 -4.42 12.86
N GLY A 65 1.87 -4.06 11.57
CA GLY A 65 1.53 -2.72 11.10
C GLY A 65 2.42 -1.65 11.73
N ARG A 66 1.82 -0.60 12.31
CA ARG A 66 2.56 0.49 12.96
C ARG A 66 3.49 0.04 14.09
N ARG A 67 3.21 -1.08 14.74
CA ARG A 67 4.08 -1.61 15.81
C ARG A 67 5.42 -2.13 15.28
N ALA A 68 5.52 -2.41 13.98
CA ALA A 68 6.77 -2.84 13.36
C ALA A 68 7.79 -1.70 13.21
N GLU A 69 7.36 -0.43 13.30
CA GLU A 69 8.24 0.74 13.18
C GLU A 69 9.20 0.84 14.37
N ASP A 70 8.80 0.36 15.55
CA ASP A 70 9.60 0.38 16.77
C ASP A 70 10.33 -0.96 17.04
N ASP A 71 10.08 -2.00 16.23
CA ASP A 71 10.70 -3.33 16.39
C ASP A 71 12.02 -3.42 15.61
N ALA A 72 13.13 -3.53 16.34
CA ALA A 72 14.47 -3.60 15.76
C ALA A 72 14.65 -4.79 14.81
N GLY A 73 13.98 -5.92 15.07
CA GLY A 73 14.01 -7.10 14.19
C GLY A 73 13.32 -6.83 12.86
N CYS A 74 12.17 -6.15 12.90
CA CYS A 74 11.46 -5.76 11.70
C CYS A 74 12.21 -4.73 10.85
N ILE A 75 12.85 -3.74 11.47
CA ILE A 75 13.69 -2.76 10.76
C ILE A 75 14.83 -3.49 10.01
N ALA A 76 15.48 -4.44 10.67
CA ALA A 76 16.58 -5.22 10.08
C ALA A 76 16.10 -6.10 8.92
N ALA A 77 14.96 -6.80 9.08
CA ALA A 77 14.38 -7.64 8.04
C ALA A 77 14.00 -6.83 6.78
N TRP A 78 13.39 -5.66 6.96
CA TRP A 78 13.06 -4.77 5.85
C TRP A 78 14.28 -4.19 5.14
N ALA A 79 15.33 -3.85 5.89
CA ALA A 79 16.59 -3.39 5.30
C ALA A 79 17.25 -4.49 4.45
N GLU A 80 17.23 -5.74 4.91
CA GLU A 80 17.77 -6.88 4.17
C GLU A 80 16.99 -7.18 2.88
N ASN A 81 15.66 -7.18 2.95
CA ASN A 81 14.81 -7.35 1.77
C ASN A 81 15.12 -6.30 0.69
N ARG A 82 15.25 -5.03 1.11
CA ARG A 82 15.59 -3.92 0.22
C ARG A 82 16.96 -4.10 -0.44
N ARG A 83 17.98 -4.50 0.33
CA ARG A 83 19.32 -4.79 -0.21
C ARG A 83 19.27 -5.86 -1.29
N ARG A 84 18.55 -6.96 -1.05
CA ARG A 84 18.41 -8.05 -2.04
C ARG A 84 17.73 -7.60 -3.31
N PHE A 85 16.67 -6.81 -3.20
CA PHE A 85 15.94 -6.31 -4.37
C PHE A 85 16.83 -5.45 -5.28
N PHE A 86 17.66 -4.58 -4.69
CA PHE A 86 18.58 -3.73 -5.44
C PHE A 86 19.87 -4.41 -5.89
N ASN A 87 20.28 -5.48 -5.21
CA ASN A 87 21.48 -6.24 -5.55
C ASN A 87 21.19 -7.47 -6.42
N SER A 88 19.93 -7.74 -6.77
CA SER A 88 19.60 -8.80 -7.72
C SER A 88 20.21 -8.43 -9.08
N PRO A 89 21.16 -9.23 -9.60
CA PRO A 89 21.74 -8.95 -10.90
C PRO A 89 20.62 -8.93 -11.93
N ASP A 90 20.63 -7.91 -12.80
CA ASP A 90 19.77 -7.94 -13.96
C ASP A 90 20.05 -9.24 -14.71
N LYS A 91 18.99 -9.97 -15.06
CA LYS A 91 19.11 -11.20 -15.86
C LYS A 91 19.10 -10.91 -17.36
N GLY A 92 19.33 -9.66 -17.75
CA GLY A 92 19.29 -9.13 -19.11
C GLY A 92 20.65 -8.96 -19.78
N SER A 93 21.77 -8.95 -19.06
CA SER A 93 23.10 -9.02 -19.66
C SER A 93 23.50 -10.48 -19.95
N HIS A 94 22.79 -11.10 -20.89
CA HIS A 94 23.28 -12.30 -21.57
C HIS A 94 24.21 -11.82 -22.72
N PRO A 95 25.47 -12.26 -22.80
CA PRO A 95 26.34 -11.96 -23.94
C PRO A 95 25.82 -12.58 -25.24
#